data_AF-A0A1I4KRN1-F1
#
_entry.id   AF-A0A1I4KRN1-F1
#
_cell.length_a   1.000
_cell.length_b   1.000
_cell.length_c   1.000
_cell.angle_alpha   90.00
_cell.angle_beta   90.00
_cell.angle_gamma   90.00
#
_symmetry.space_group_name_H-M   'P 1'
#
loop_
_entity.id
_entity.type
_entity.pdbx_description
1 polymer ?
#
loop_
_entity_poly.entity_id
_entity_poly.type
_entity_poly.pdbx_seq_one_letter_code
_entity_poly.pdbx_strand_id
1 'polypeptide(L)' 'MIDVPWKIFSQTGNIEAYLWMKQVESDDFDEEEEDDPLFEDTHF' A
#
# COMPACT_ATOMS: atom_id res chain seq x y z
N MET A 1 -0.09 11.17 4.20
CA MET A 1 -0.17 11.64 2.79
C MET A 1 -1.40 11.02 2.12
N ILE A 2 -1.80 11.43 0.91
CA ILE A 2 -2.95 10.81 0.23
C ILE A 2 -2.48 9.50 -0.42
N ASP A 3 -3.07 8.35 -0.06
CA ASP A 3 -2.77 7.07 -0.71
C ASP A 3 -3.31 7.09 -2.16
N VAL A 4 -2.45 7.53 -3.09
CA VAL A 4 -2.75 7.56 -4.52
C VAL A 4 -3.10 6.16 -5.06
N PRO A 5 -2.39 5.06 -4.68
CA PRO A 5 -2.73 3.73 -5.15
C PRO A 5 -4.12 3.30 -4.67
N TRP A 6 -4.42 3.52 -3.38
CA TRP A 6 -5.74 3.21 -2.81
C TRP A 6 -6.86 3.99 -3.49
N LYS A 7 -6.60 5.27 -3.81
CA LYS A 7 -7.56 6.12 -4.52
C LYS A 7 -7.84 5.63 -5.94
N ILE A 8 -6.84 5.11 -6.64
CA ILE A 8 -7.02 4.57 -7.99
C ILE A 8 -7.74 3.22 -7.92
N PHE A 9 -7.38 2.37 -6.97
CA PHE A 9 -8.06 1.11 -6.72
C PHE A 9 -9.54 1.33 -6.37
N SER A 10 -9.85 2.20 -5.43
CA SER A 10 -11.24 2.47 -5.00
C SER A 10 -12.13 3.03 -6.11
N GLN A 11 -11.55 3.73 -7.10
CA GLN A 11 -12.31 4.27 -8.24
C GLN A 11 -12.47 3.27 -9.39
N THR A 12 -11.46 2.43 -9.64
CA THR A 12 -11.40 1.59 -10.86
C THR A 12 -11.60 0.11 -10.60
N GLY A 13 -11.41 -0.34 -9.35
CA GLY A 13 -11.35 -1.75 -8.99
C GLY A 13 -10.17 -2.51 -9.61
N ASN A 14 -9.22 -1.81 -10.26
CA ASN A 14 -8.12 -2.45 -10.95
C ASN A 14 -7.01 -2.82 -9.96
N ILE A 15 -6.99 -4.09 -9.54
CA ILE A 15 -6.02 -4.63 -8.59
C ILE A 15 -4.60 -4.70 -9.16
N GLU A 16 -4.44 -4.93 -10.47
CA GLU A 16 -3.12 -4.99 -11.10
C GLU A 16 -2.43 -3.63 -11.03
N ALA A 17 -3.13 -2.56 -11.39
CA ALA A 17 -2.61 -1.20 -11.32
C ALA A 17 -2.26 -0.79 -9.88
N TYR A 18 -3.07 -1.20 -8.89
CA TYR A 18 -2.79 -0.98 -7.47
C TYR A 18 -1.46 -1.62 -7.04
N LEU A 19 -1.26 -2.90 -7.36
CA LEU A 19 -0.06 -3.65 -6.98
C LEU A 19 1.19 -3.08 -7.65
N TRP A 20 1.09 -2.69 -8.93
CA TRP A 20 2.20 -2.05 -9.63
C TRP A 20 2.61 -0.73 -8.96
N MET A 21 1.63 0.11 -8.60
CA MET A 21 1.92 1.37 -7.92
C MET A 21 2.44 1.14 -6.49
N LYS A 22 1.92 0.15 -5.78
CA LYS A 22 2.44 -0.22 -4.45
C LYS A 22 3.87 -0.75 -4.51
N GLN A 23 4.23 -1.53 -5.53
CA GLN A 23 5.61 -1.99 -5.75
C GLN A 23 6.56 -0.80 -5.95
N VAL A 24 6.17 0.17 -6.79
CA VAL A 24 6.97 1.38 -7.04
C VAL A 24 7.09 2.23 -5.77
N GLU A 25 6.01 2.38 -5.00
CA GLU A 25 6.07 3.04 -3.70
C GLU A 25 7.03 2.29 -2.76
N SER A 26 6.90 0.97 -2.61
CA SER A 26 7.78 0.18 -1.74
C SER A 26 9.26 0.30 -2.10
N ASP A 27 9.60 0.41 -3.38
CA ASP A 27 10.98 0.60 -3.85
C ASP A 27 11.53 2.01 -3.48
N ASP A 28 10.67 3.01 -3.25
CA ASP A 28 11.03 4.37 -2.81
C ASP A 28 10.94 4.57 -1.28
N PHE A 29 10.23 3.69 -0.54
CA PHE A 29 9.92 3.83 0.89
C PHE A 29 10.75 2.96 1.85
N ASP A 30 11.93 2.46 1.45
CA ASP A 30 12.87 1.72 2.32
C ASP A 30 13.36 2.51 3.57
N GLU A 31 12.94 3.77 3.78
CA GLU A 31 13.30 4.59 4.96
C GLU A 31 12.15 4.89 5.94
N GLU A 32 10.88 4.58 5.65
CA GLU A 32 9.76 4.92 6.53
C GLU A 32 8.73 3.77 6.63
N GLU A 33 9.11 2.65 7.26
CA GLU A 33 8.13 1.75 7.90
C GLU A 33 7.51 2.49 9.09
N GLU A 34 6.45 3.28 8.84
CA GLU A 34 5.53 3.67 9.90
C GLU A 34 4.72 2.44 10.31
N ASP A 35 4.84 2.06 11.59
CA ASP A 35 4.06 1.07 12.33
C ASP A 35 2.61 0.95 11.79
N ASP A 36 2.32 -0.09 11.00
CA ASP A 36 0.95 -0.47 10.65
C ASP A 36 0.42 -1.45 11.72
N PRO A 37 -0.36 -1.00 12.71
CA PRO A 37 -0.90 -1.87 13.76
C PRO A 37 -1.90 -2.91 13.22
N LEU A 38 -2.23 -2.90 11.93
CA LEU A 38 -3.16 -3.86 11.33
C LEU A 38 -2.56 -5.26 11.09
N PHE A 39 -1.24 -5.42 11.15
CA PHE A 39 -0.57 -6.71 10.95
C PHE A 39 -0.29 -7.49 12.25
N GLU A 40 -0.41 -6.88 13.43
CA GLU A 40 -0.09 -7.53 14.72
C GLU A 40 -1.10 -8.61 15.14
N ASP A 41 -2.37 -8.50 14.73
CA ASP A 41 -3.46 -9.39 15.16
C ASP A 41 -3.42 -10.80 14.52
N THR A 42 -2.47 -11.08 13.62
CA THR A 42 -2.38 -12.38 12.92
C THR A 42 -1.22 -13.27 13.34
N HIS A 43 -0.38 -12.84 14.29
CA HIS A 43 0.63 -13.72 14.87
C HIS A 43 0.03 -14.55 16.01
N PHE A 44 -0.48 -15.73 15.66
CA PHE A 44 -0.83 -16.81 16.59
C PHE A 44 0.43 -17.46 17.19
#